data_AF-A0A966MYT8-F1
#
_entry.id   AF-A0A966MYT8-F1
#
_cell.length_a   1.000
_cell.length_b   1.000
_cell.length_c   1.000
_cell.angle_alpha   90.00
_cell.angle_beta   90.00
_cell.angle_gamma   90.00
#
_symmetry.space_group_name_H-M   'P 1'
#
loop_
_entity.id
_entity.type
_entity.pdbx_description
1 polymer ?
#
loop_
_entity_poly.entity_id
_entity_poly.type
_entity_poly.pdbx_seq_one_letter_code
_entity_poly.pdbx_strand_id
1 'polypeptide(L)' 'LNEAIAEMEKSELVRQTLGEHVFEYVLRNKRAEWQDYRRQVSAYELDRYLPVL' A
#
# COMPACT_ATOMS: atom_id res chain seq x y z
N LEU A 1 0.69 -2.27 -5.48
CA LEU A 1 0.10 -2.46 -4.13
C LEU A 1 -0.98 -1.44 -3.83
N ASN A 2 -0.74 -0.15 -4.05
CA ASN A 2 -1.73 0.91 -3.79
C ASN A 2 -3.07 0.71 -4.51
N GLU A 3 -3.02 0.33 -5.79
CA GLU A 3 -4.23 0.10 -6.61
C GLU A 3 -5.08 -1.05 -6.06
N ALA A 4 -4.45 -2.13 -5.60
CA ALA A 4 -5.16 -3.26 -4.98
C ALA A 4 -5.84 -2.86 -3.66
N ILE A 5 -5.22 -1.97 -2.87
CA ILE A 5 -5.82 -1.44 -1.64
C ILE A 5 -7.03 -0.55 -1.97
N ALA A 6 -6.91 0.29 -3.00
CA ALA A 6 -7.99 1.18 -3.44
C ALA A 6 -9.19 0.42 -4.00
N GLU A 7 -8.96 -0.70 -4.70
CA GLU A 7 -10.04 -1.56 -5.18
C GLU A 7 -10.68 -2.39 -4.07
N MET A 8 -9.88 -2.84 -3.08
CA MET A 8 -10.40 -3.53 -1.90
C MET A 8 -11.32 -2.64 -1.06
N GLU A 9 -11.00 -1.34 -0.94
CA GLU A 9 -11.82 -0.34 -0.24
C GLU A 9 -13.23 -0.19 -0.79
N LYS A 10 -13.39 -0.35 -2.12
CA LYS A 10 -14.69 -0.26 -2.80
C LYS A 10 -15.46 -1.59 -2.80
N SER A 11 -14.83 -2.68 -2.35
CA SER A 11 -15.41 -4.01 -2.43
C SER A 11 -16.35 -4.28 -1.26
N GLU A 12 -17.65 -4.17 -1.54
CA GLU A 12 -18.68 -4.48 -0.55
C GLU A 12 -18.66 -5.96 -0.13
N LEU A 13 -18.32 -6.87 -1.05
CA LEU A 13 -18.14 -8.29 -0.76
C LEU A 13 -17.07 -8.51 0.31
N VAL A 14 -15.90 -7.88 0.15
CA VAL A 14 -14.79 -8.03 1.10
C VAL A 14 -15.15 -7.44 2.46
N ARG A 15 -15.82 -6.28 2.49
CA ARG A 15 -16.31 -5.65 3.72
C ARG A 15 -17.30 -6.54 4.47
N GLN A 16 -18.27 -7.13 3.77
CA GLN A 16 -19.25 -8.03 4.38
C GLN A 16 -18.62 -9.35 4.86
N THR A 17 -17.61 -9.86 4.15
CA THR A 17 -16.95 -11.14 4.49
C THR A 17 -16.05 -11.02 5.72
N LEU A 18 -15.34 -9.89 5.86
CA LEU A 18 -14.42 -9.66 6.98
C LEU A 18 -15.11 -9.00 8.18
N GLY A 19 -16.21 -8.29 7.96
CA GLY A 19 -16.84 -7.41 8.95
C GLY A 19 -16.12 -6.07 9.09
N GLU A 20 -16.87 -5.06 9.53
CA GLU A 20 -16.45 -3.65 9.51
C GLU A 20 -15.12 -3.40 10.22
N HIS A 21 -14.95 -3.92 11.44
CA HIS A 21 -13.73 -3.70 12.25
C HIS A 21 -12.47 -4.33 11.63
N VAL A 22 -12.58 -5.54 11.08
CA VAL A 22 -11.42 -6.23 10.49
C VAL A 22 -11.07 -5.60 9.15
N PHE A 23 -12.07 -5.25 8.35
CA PHE A 23 -11.88 -4.56 7.08
C PHE A 23 -11.10 -3.25 7.25
N GLU A 24 -11.54 -2.38 8.17
CA GLU A 24 -10.87 -1.12 8.49
C GLU A 24 -9.44 -1.33 9.00
N TYR A 25 -9.23 -2.32 9.87
CA TYR A 25 -7.91 -2.63 10.40
C TYR A 25 -6.94 -3.09 9.29
N VAL A 26 -7.40 -3.97 8.39
CA VAL A 26 -6.60 -4.48 7.27
C VAL A 26 -6.24 -3.36 6.30
N LEU A 27 -7.21 -2.50 5.95
CA LEU A 27 -6.98 -1.34 5.07
C LEU A 27 -5.95 -0.38 5.66
N ARG A 28 -6.09 -0.04 6.94
CA ARG A 28 -5.15 0.85 7.63
C ARG A 28 -3.73 0.28 7.66
N ASN A 29 -3.59 -1.00 8.02
CA ASN A 29 -2.27 -1.65 8.05
C ASN A 29 -1.63 -1.69 6.66
N LYS A 30 -2.38 -2.08 5.62
CA LYS A 30 -1.84 -2.16 4.26
C LYS A 30 -1.46 -0.80 3.69
N ARG A 31 -2.18 0.28 4.03
CA ARG A 31 -1.78 1.65 3.69
C ARG A 31 -0.48 2.07 4.38
N ALA A 32 -0.30 1.74 5.66
CA ALA A 32 0.93 2.03 6.39
C ALA A 32 2.13 1.28 5.78
N GLU A 33 1.97 -0.01 5.51
CA GLU A 33 2.97 -0.84 4.85
C GLU A 33 3.38 -0.28 3.48
N TRP A 34 2.40 0.17 2.68
CA TRP A 34 2.67 0.82 1.40
C TRP A 34 3.40 2.16 1.54
N GLN A 35 3.04 2.98 2.52
CA GLN A 35 3.73 4.25 2.78
C GLN A 35 5.18 4.01 3.19
N ASP A 36 5.44 3.01 4.04
CA ASP A 36 6.80 2.69 4.49
C ASP A 36 7.64 2.12 3.34
N TYR A 37 7.06 1.25 2.51
CA TYR A 37 7.73 0.76 1.30
C TYR A 37 8.09 1.90 0.34
N ARG A 38 7.17 2.84 0.09
CA ARG A 38 7.38 3.96 -0.85
C ARG A 38 8.32 5.05 -0.31
N ARG A 39 8.64 5.03 0.99
CA ARG A 39 9.63 5.95 1.60
C ARG A 39 11.07 5.50 1.38
N GLN A 40 11.29 4.24 1.01
CA GLN A 40 12.62 3.76 0.66
C GLN A 40 12.99 4.24 -0.75
N VAL A 41 14.14 4.89 -0.85
CA VAL A 41 14.81 5.11 -2.13
C VAL A 41 15.56 3.84 -2.47
N SER A 42 15.18 3.19 -3.56
CA SER A 42 15.84 1.98 -4.06
C SER A 42 17.20 2.32 -4.71
N ALA A 43 18.12 1.36 -4.71
CA ALA A 43 19.40 1.49 -5.43
C ALA A 43 19.18 1.80 -6.93
N TYR A 44 18.12 1.24 -7.53
CA TYR A 44 17.72 1.57 -8.90
C TYR A 44 17.38 3.06 -9.08
N GLU A 45 16.67 3.67 -8.12
CA GLU A 45 16.35 5.10 -8.16
C GLU A 45 17.59 5.97 -7.96
N LEU A 46 18.53 5.54 -7.11
CA LEU A 46 19.82 6.21 -6.95
C LEU A 46 20.63 6.16 -8.26
N ASP A 47 20.79 4.99 -8.86
CA ASP A 47 21.52 4.83 -10.13
C ASP A 47 20.85 5.60 -11.28
N ARG A 48 19.52 5.68 -11.30
CA ARG A 48 18.78 6.34 -12.39
C ARG A 48 18.75 7.86 -12.26
N TYR A 49 18.69 8.39 -11.04
CA TYR A 49 18.50 9.83 -10.81
C TYR A 49 19.74 10.54 -10.25
N LEU A 50 20.72 9.79 -9.71
CA LEU A 50 22.00 10.31 -9.18
C LEU A 50 23.22 9.51 -9.72
N PRO A 51 23.38 9.29 -11.04
CA PRO A 51 24.47 8.46 -11.58
C PRO A 51 25.90 9.05 -11.47
N VAL A 52 26.09 10.23 -10.87
CA VAL A 52 27.34 11.01 -10.96
C VAL A 52 27.88 11.42 -9.57
N LEU A 53 27.73 10.59 -8.53
CA LEU A 53 28.45 10.76 -7.26
C LEU A 53 29.69 9.85 -7.19
#